data_AF-B4HDG5-F1
#
_entry.id   AF-B4HDG5-F1
#
_cell.length_a   1.000
_cell.length_b   1.000
_cell.length_c   1.000
_cell.angle_alpha   90.00
_cell.angle_beta   90.00
_cell.angle_gamma   90.00
#
_symmetry.space_group_name_H-M   'P 1'
#
loop_
_entity.id
_entity.type
_entity.pdbx_description
1 polymer ?
#
loop_
_entity_poly.entity_id
_entity_poly.type
_entity_poly.pdbx_seq_one_letter_code
_entity_poly.pdbx_strand_id
1 'polypeptide(L)'
;MEPMNNVQYTSEPTSDEFEAEGQFIMRVPEDRAETIHEAIRDGNVHKKLSIALKEDLRQGQVWLDGSMLYTKLVDLPSIVESYKTTDKKNFYKTADISQMLICTEKPEEIECKSSESEEEAANKQPQTYMYPHGITRPLKIPAGLQRRCSLM
;
A
#
# COMPACT_ATOMS: atom_id res chain seq x y z
N MET A 1 26.79 3.34 -50.94
CA MET A 1 26.77 3.20 -49.47
C MET A 1 25.53 3.96 -49.02
N GLU A 2 24.40 3.26 -49.04
CA GLU A 2 23.06 3.83 -48.78
C GLU A 2 22.84 3.88 -47.26
N PRO A 3 22.23 4.94 -46.70
CA PRO A 3 22.08 5.09 -45.27
C PRO A 3 20.99 4.15 -44.71
N MET A 4 21.27 3.56 -43.54
CA MET A 4 20.34 2.74 -42.77
C MET A 4 19.13 3.58 -42.36
N ASN A 5 17.98 3.31 -43.00
CA ASN A 5 16.72 3.91 -42.61
C ASN A 5 16.22 3.31 -41.30
N ASN A 6 15.82 4.23 -40.43
CA ASN A 6 15.24 4.10 -39.11
C ASN A 6 14.27 2.90 -39.00
N VAL A 7 14.52 1.99 -38.07
CA VAL A 7 13.55 0.95 -37.69
C VAL A 7 12.36 1.66 -37.06
N GLN A 8 11.34 1.96 -37.86
CA GLN A 8 10.02 2.31 -37.33
C GLN A 8 9.43 1.05 -36.72
N TYR A 9 9.33 1.01 -35.39
CA TYR A 9 8.42 0.09 -34.71
C TYR A 9 6.99 0.52 -35.06
N THR A 10 6.46 0.00 -36.18
CA THR A 10 5.02 -0.03 -36.39
C THR A 10 4.47 -1.15 -35.52
N SER A 11 4.14 -0.84 -34.27
CA SER A 11 3.25 -1.74 -33.51
C SER A 11 1.82 -1.40 -33.91
N GLU A 12 1.20 -2.31 -34.65
CA GLU A 12 -0.25 -2.32 -34.80
C GLU A 12 -0.89 -2.36 -33.40
N PRO A 13 -2.03 -1.67 -33.17
CA PRO A 13 -2.69 -1.70 -31.87
C PRO A 13 -3.25 -3.10 -31.65
N THR A 14 -2.48 -3.94 -30.97
CA THR A 14 -2.99 -5.18 -30.39
C THR A 14 -3.97 -4.80 -29.30
N SER A 15 -5.15 -5.41 -29.34
CA SER A 15 -6.36 -5.07 -28.58
C SER A 15 -6.31 -5.35 -27.08
N ASP A 16 -5.13 -5.33 -26.47
CA ASP A 16 -4.95 -5.49 -25.03
C ASP A 16 -4.41 -4.18 -24.46
N GLU A 17 -5.35 -3.31 -24.06
CA GLU A 17 -5.06 -2.15 -23.23
C GLU A 17 -4.42 -2.67 -21.93
N PHE A 18 -3.10 -2.49 -21.79
CA PHE A 18 -2.34 -3.01 -20.65
C PHE A 18 -2.67 -2.16 -19.41
N GLU A 19 -3.64 -2.61 -18.62
CA GLU A 19 -3.91 -2.06 -17.30
C GLU A 19 -2.95 -2.68 -16.28
N ALA A 20 -2.10 -1.85 -15.67
CA ALA A 20 -1.17 -2.30 -14.65
C ALA A 20 -1.92 -2.73 -13.39
N GLU A 21 -1.58 -3.89 -12.83
CA GLU A 21 -2.19 -4.40 -11.61
C GLU A 21 -1.82 -3.54 -10.39
N GLY A 22 -2.83 -2.94 -9.74
CA GLY A 22 -2.66 -2.19 -8.50
C GLY A 22 -2.53 -3.09 -7.28
N GLN A 23 -1.44 -2.98 -6.53
CA GLN A 23 -1.18 -3.77 -5.33
C GLN A 23 -0.88 -2.87 -4.12
N PHE A 24 -1.37 -3.26 -2.94
CA PHE A 24 -1.12 -2.56 -1.68
C PHE A 24 -0.95 -3.56 -0.52
N ILE A 25 -0.32 -3.11 0.56
CA ILE A 25 -0.17 -3.93 1.78
C ILE A 25 -1.40 -3.73 2.67
N MET A 26 -2.02 -4.80 3.15
CA MET A 26 -3.06 -4.71 4.18
C MET A 26 -2.49 -5.13 5.54
N ARG A 27 -2.62 -4.27 6.54
CA ARG A 27 -2.24 -4.56 7.93
C ARG A 27 -3.50 -4.68 8.77
N VAL A 28 -3.62 -5.81 9.46
CA VAL A 28 -4.73 -6.08 10.39
C VAL A 28 -4.22 -6.25 11.81
N PRO A 29 -5.10 -6.08 12.82
CA PRO A 29 -4.82 -6.46 14.19
C PRO A 29 -4.40 -7.94 14.32
N GLU A 30 -3.53 -8.24 15.27
CA GLU A 30 -2.91 -9.57 15.44
C GLU A 30 -3.95 -10.65 15.76
N ASP A 31 -4.95 -10.33 16.56
CA ASP A 31 -6.10 -11.17 16.91
C ASP A 31 -6.95 -11.56 15.68
N ARG A 32 -6.88 -10.79 14.60
CA ARG A 32 -7.62 -11.04 13.34
C ARG A 32 -6.77 -11.69 12.26
N ALA A 33 -5.45 -11.71 12.43
CA ALA A 33 -4.53 -12.23 11.44
C ALA A 33 -4.71 -13.73 11.20
N GLU A 34 -4.96 -14.50 12.26
CA GLU A 34 -5.16 -15.95 12.16
C GLU A 34 -6.41 -16.30 11.34
N THR A 35 -7.53 -15.62 11.57
CA THR A 35 -8.77 -15.81 10.79
C THR A 35 -8.56 -15.57 9.28
N ILE A 36 -7.79 -14.55 8.92
CA ILE A 36 -7.44 -14.28 7.51
C ILE A 36 -6.54 -15.40 6.96
N HIS A 37 -5.55 -15.83 7.75
CA HIS A 37 -4.63 -16.87 7.33
C HIS A 37 -5.36 -18.20 7.03
N GLU A 38 -6.29 -18.59 7.90
CA GLU A 38 -7.15 -19.74 7.69
C GLU A 38 -8.04 -19.56 6.44
N ALA A 39 -8.64 -18.38 6.26
CA ALA A 39 -9.49 -18.11 5.11
C ALA A 39 -8.72 -18.20 3.78
N ILE A 40 -7.45 -17.74 3.76
CA ILE A 40 -6.55 -17.85 2.61
C ILE A 40 -6.23 -19.32 2.33
N ARG A 41 -5.87 -20.09 3.37
CA ARG A 41 -5.53 -21.50 3.24
C ARG A 41 -6.71 -22.33 2.71
N ASP A 42 -7.92 -22.03 3.18
CA ASP A 42 -9.14 -22.74 2.81
C ASP A 42 -9.74 -22.24 1.49
N GLY A 43 -9.18 -21.18 0.88
CA GLY A 43 -9.64 -20.62 -0.39
C GLY A 43 -10.98 -19.90 -0.31
N ASN A 44 -11.44 -19.52 0.89
CA ASN A 44 -12.76 -18.92 1.11
C ASN A 44 -12.71 -17.42 1.51
N VAL A 45 -11.56 -16.77 1.31
CA VAL A 45 -11.34 -15.33 1.60
C VAL A 45 -12.46 -14.44 1.08
N HIS A 46 -12.92 -14.68 -0.15
CA HIS A 46 -13.98 -13.89 -0.80
C HIS A 46 -15.33 -13.88 -0.05
N LYS A 47 -15.57 -14.86 0.85
CA LYS A 47 -16.77 -14.91 1.69
C LYS A 47 -16.58 -14.22 3.04
N LYS A 48 -15.34 -14.16 3.52
CA LYS A 48 -15.00 -13.68 4.86
C LYS A 48 -14.46 -12.26 4.88
N LEU A 49 -13.84 -11.80 3.79
CA LEU A 49 -13.21 -10.49 3.69
C LEU A 49 -13.91 -9.63 2.64
N SER A 50 -14.34 -8.43 3.05
CA SER A 50 -14.86 -7.41 2.14
C SER A 50 -14.25 -6.05 2.49
N ILE A 51 -13.90 -5.27 1.47
CA ILE A 51 -13.28 -3.96 1.62
C ILE A 51 -14.18 -2.92 0.96
N ALA A 52 -14.58 -1.90 1.73
CA ALA A 52 -15.37 -0.78 1.25
C ALA A 52 -14.63 0.53 1.56
N LEU A 53 -14.12 1.19 0.52
CA LEU A 53 -13.47 2.49 0.64
C LEU A 53 -14.49 3.61 0.37
N LYS A 54 -14.28 4.77 1.00
CA LYS A 54 -15.02 6.00 0.69
C LYS A 54 -14.53 6.60 -0.63
N GLU A 55 -15.22 7.63 -1.12
CA GLU A 55 -14.84 8.36 -2.34
C GLU A 55 -13.42 8.95 -2.29
N ASP A 56 -12.92 9.25 -1.09
CA ASP A 56 -11.56 9.78 -0.89
C ASP A 56 -10.46 8.72 -1.08
N LEU A 57 -10.82 7.43 -1.15
CA LEU A 57 -9.93 6.26 -1.16
C LEU A 57 -8.91 6.21 -0.01
N ARG A 58 -9.04 7.10 0.98
CA ARG A 58 -8.13 7.24 2.12
C ARG A 58 -8.69 6.63 3.38
N GLN A 59 -10.01 6.54 3.49
CA GLN A 59 -10.69 5.93 4.61
C GLN A 59 -11.69 4.90 4.13
N GLY A 60 -12.00 3.93 5.00
CA GLY A 60 -12.97 2.91 4.67
C GLY A 60 -13.30 2.02 5.84
N GLN A 61 -13.93 0.91 5.48
CA GLN A 61 -14.29 -0.18 6.38
C GLN A 61 -13.85 -1.49 5.76
N VAL A 62 -13.37 -2.40 6.59
CA VAL A 62 -13.09 -3.79 6.22
C VAL A 62 -13.96 -4.68 7.06
N TRP A 63 -14.71 -5.57 6.41
CA TRP A 63 -15.52 -6.58 7.07
C TRP A 63 -14.76 -7.89 7.05
N LEU A 64 -14.49 -8.42 8.24
CA LEU A 64 -13.82 -9.70 8.43
C LEU A 64 -14.69 -10.62 9.29
N ASP A 65 -15.18 -11.70 8.69
CA ASP A 65 -15.99 -12.73 9.37
C ASP A 65 -17.17 -12.14 10.17
N GLY A 66 -17.83 -11.13 9.58
CA GLY A 66 -18.94 -10.39 10.19
C GLY A 66 -18.54 -9.29 11.17
N SER A 67 -17.26 -9.16 11.52
CA SER A 67 -16.75 -8.06 12.34
C SER A 67 -16.30 -6.90 11.46
N MET A 68 -16.69 -5.67 11.81
CA MET A 68 -16.28 -4.46 11.10
C MET A 68 -15.01 -3.88 11.71
N LEU A 69 -14.04 -3.55 10.87
CA LEU A 69 -12.84 -2.79 11.19
C LEU A 69 -12.86 -1.46 10.44
N TYR A 70 -12.37 -0.41 11.07
CA TYR A 70 -12.13 0.86 10.40
C TYR A 70 -10.78 0.82 9.70
N THR A 71 -10.67 1.50 8.55
CA THR A 71 -9.42 1.49 7.79
C THR A 71 -8.97 2.87 7.33
N LYS A 72 -7.65 2.99 7.16
CA LYS A 72 -7.00 4.13 6.55
C LYS A 72 -5.86 3.71 5.63
N LEU A 73 -5.85 4.29 4.44
CA LEU A 73 -4.81 4.10 3.44
C LEU A 73 -3.70 5.13 3.65
N VAL A 74 -2.52 4.66 4.04
CA VAL A 74 -1.32 5.48 4.26
C VAL A 74 -0.29 5.24 3.18
N ASP A 75 0.52 6.26 2.90
CA ASP A 75 1.61 6.17 1.94
C ASP A 75 2.90 5.75 2.67
N LEU A 76 3.59 4.77 2.10
CA LEU A 76 4.85 4.26 2.62
C LEU A 76 6.02 5.15 2.17
N PRO A 77 7.04 5.34 3.03
CA PRO A 77 8.23 6.12 2.68
C PRO A 77 9.21 5.34 1.79
N SER A 78 8.91 4.07 1.47
CA SER A 78 9.72 3.19 0.65
C SER A 78 8.84 2.52 -0.41
N ILE A 79 9.33 2.46 -1.64
CA ILE A 79 8.74 1.66 -2.72
C ILE A 79 9.12 0.19 -2.48
N VAL A 80 8.12 -0.70 -2.53
CA VAL A 80 8.28 -2.15 -2.41
C VAL A 80 7.90 -2.77 -3.74
N GLU A 81 8.83 -3.48 -4.37
CA GLU A 81 8.57 -4.19 -5.63
C GLU A 81 8.06 -5.60 -5.34
N SER A 82 6.97 -6.00 -5.98
CA SER A 82 6.49 -7.37 -5.97
C SER A 82 7.05 -8.15 -7.16
N TYR A 83 7.46 -9.39 -6.89
CA TYR A 83 8.02 -10.28 -7.89
C TYR A 83 7.36 -11.64 -7.83
N LYS A 84 7.08 -12.21 -9.00
CA LYS A 84 6.65 -13.59 -9.16
C LYS A 84 7.81 -14.46 -9.62
N THR A 85 7.86 -15.68 -9.13
CA THR A 85 8.85 -16.69 -9.56
C THR A 85 8.20 -18.07 -9.62
N THR A 86 8.66 -18.89 -10.57
CA THR A 86 8.28 -20.31 -10.67
C THR A 86 9.42 -21.23 -10.24
N ASP A 87 10.67 -20.79 -10.42
CA ASP A 87 11.89 -21.59 -10.23
C ASP A 87 12.76 -21.12 -9.03
N LYS A 88 12.34 -20.05 -8.33
CA LYS A 88 13.08 -19.39 -7.23
C LYS A 88 14.45 -18.85 -7.64
N LYS A 89 14.70 -18.68 -8.94
CA LYS A 89 15.95 -18.12 -9.48
C LYS A 89 15.67 -16.88 -10.31
N ASN A 90 14.69 -16.99 -11.21
CA ASN A 90 14.25 -15.90 -12.05
C ASN A 90 13.03 -15.23 -11.40
N PHE A 91 13.14 -13.91 -11.23
CA PHE A 91 12.11 -13.08 -10.62
C PHE A 91 11.60 -12.10 -11.67
N TYR A 92 10.28 -12.06 -11.84
CA TYR A 92 9.62 -11.19 -12.79
C TYR A 92 8.82 -10.16 -12.00
N LYS A 93 9.10 -8.87 -12.25
CA LYS A 93 8.41 -7.77 -11.58
C LYS A 93 6.92 -7.79 -11.94
N THR A 94 6.06 -7.64 -10.94
CA THR A 94 4.61 -7.62 -11.12
C THR A 94 3.99 -6.27 -10.79
N ALA A 95 4.39 -5.62 -9.69
CA ALA A 95 3.87 -4.31 -9.33
C ALA A 95 4.85 -3.52 -8.44
N ASP A 96 4.61 -2.21 -8.36
CA ASP A 96 5.20 -1.31 -7.37
C ASP A 96 4.19 -1.02 -6.27
N ILE A 97 4.57 -1.25 -5.02
CA ILE A 97 3.73 -1.06 -3.85
C ILE A 97 4.28 0.10 -3.02
N SER A 98 3.50 1.16 -2.87
CA SER A 98 3.85 2.36 -2.12
C SER A 98 2.81 2.73 -1.07
N GLN A 99 1.78 1.91 -0.87
CA GLN A 99 0.66 2.20 0.03
C GLN A 99 0.35 1.01 0.94
N MET A 100 -0.22 1.32 2.11
CA MET A 100 -0.65 0.35 3.09
C MET A 100 -2.01 0.71 3.68
N LEU A 101 -2.94 -0.23 3.66
CA LEU A 101 -4.24 -0.14 4.31
C LEU A 101 -4.11 -0.64 5.74
N ILE A 102 -4.19 0.25 6.72
CA ILE A 102 -4.17 -0.08 8.15
C ILE A 102 -5.60 -0.29 8.62
N CYS A 103 -5.86 -1.43 9.26
CA CYS A 103 -7.15 -1.75 9.87
C CYS A 103 -7.05 -1.64 11.40
N THR A 104 -8.04 -1.01 12.03
CA THR A 104 -8.15 -0.83 13.48
C THR A 104 -9.57 -1.14 13.96
N GLU A 105 -9.71 -1.62 15.19
CA GLU A 105 -11.04 -1.85 15.79
C GLU A 105 -11.71 -0.53 16.21
N LYS A 106 -10.90 0.47 16.58
CA LYS A 106 -11.38 1.78 17.03
C LYS A 106 -11.11 2.85 15.98
N PRO A 107 -12.05 3.80 15.79
CA PRO A 107 -11.87 4.90 14.85
C PRO A 107 -10.80 5.91 15.31
N GLU A 108 -10.59 6.06 16.62
CA GLU A 108 -9.66 7.04 17.21
C GLU A 108 -8.17 6.67 17.01
N GLU A 109 -7.87 5.40 16.77
CA GLU A 109 -6.50 4.91 16.54
C GLU A 109 -5.99 5.21 15.11
N ILE A 110 -6.87 5.76 14.26
CA ILE A 110 -6.60 6.13 12.87
C ILE A 110 -5.87 7.47 12.76
N GLU A 111 -6.00 8.31 13.80
CA GLU A 111 -5.22 9.53 13.93
C GLU A 111 -3.80 9.15 14.33
N CYS A 112 -2.88 9.21 13.37
CA CYS A 112 -1.46 9.09 13.63
C CYS A 112 -1.12 10.11 14.72
N LYS A 113 -0.85 9.64 15.95
CA LYS A 113 -0.29 10.46 17.02
C LYS A 113 1.14 10.87 16.67
N SER A 114 1.29 11.77 15.70
CA SER A 114 2.39 12.72 15.69
C SER A 114 2.13 13.63 16.88
N SER A 115 2.97 13.53 17.90
CA SER A 115 3.00 14.42 19.05
C SER A 115 3.28 15.85 18.58
N GLU A 116 2.24 16.60 18.24
CA GLU A 116 2.34 18.05 18.04
C GLU A 116 1.18 18.71 18.80
N SER A 117 1.57 19.64 19.67
CA SER A 117 0.72 20.48 20.51
C SER A 117 -0.30 21.27 19.70
N GLU A 118 -1.51 21.38 20.25
CA GLU A 118 -2.69 22.04 19.67
C GLU A 118 -2.57 23.57 19.59
N GLU A 119 -1.61 24.14 18.88
CA GLU A 119 -1.57 25.61 18.68
C GLU A 119 -1.00 26.02 17.30
N GLU A 120 -1.45 25.45 16.18
CA GLU A 120 -1.15 26.01 14.84
C GLU A 120 -2.06 25.45 13.71
N ALA A 121 -3.38 25.40 13.93
CA ALA A 121 -4.34 24.70 13.09
C ALA A 121 -4.87 25.46 11.83
N ALA A 122 -4.12 26.41 11.26
CA ALA A 122 -4.66 27.27 10.18
C ALA A 122 -3.94 27.23 8.82
N ASN A 123 -2.82 26.52 8.65
CA ASN A 123 -2.11 26.59 7.34
C ASN A 123 -1.29 25.34 6.91
N LYS A 124 -1.62 24.13 7.38
CA LYS A 124 -0.98 22.88 6.90
C LYS A 124 -2.03 21.78 6.73
N GLN A 125 -2.31 21.36 5.49
CA GLN A 125 -2.94 20.06 5.21
C GLN A 125 -1.85 18.98 5.01
N PRO A 126 -2.05 17.72 5.44
CA PRO A 126 -1.43 17.31 6.70
C PRO A 126 -0.53 16.06 6.55
N GLN A 127 0.46 15.90 7.43
CA GLN A 127 1.27 14.66 7.54
C GLN A 127 0.44 13.42 7.95
N THR A 128 -0.87 13.56 8.13
CA THR A 128 -1.78 12.52 8.64
C THR A 128 -1.76 11.22 7.85
N TYR A 129 -1.47 11.22 6.55
CA TYR A 129 -1.48 10.03 5.69
C TYR A 129 -0.09 9.45 5.37
N MET A 130 0.99 10.07 5.88
CA MET A 130 2.35 9.57 5.70
C MET A 130 2.67 8.52 6.77
N TYR A 131 3.12 7.34 6.35
CA TYR A 131 3.57 6.33 7.29
C TYR A 131 5.06 6.58 7.66
N PRO A 132 5.44 6.55 8.94
CA PRO A 132 6.74 7.06 9.37
C PRO A 132 7.93 6.13 9.08
N HIS A 133 7.70 4.86 8.76
CA HIS A 133 8.74 3.83 8.69
C HIS A 133 8.55 2.88 7.49
N GLY A 134 9.60 2.16 7.09
CA GLY A 134 9.42 1.06 6.16
C GLY A 134 8.76 -0.16 6.82
N ILE A 135 8.40 -1.15 6.00
CA ILE A 135 7.73 -2.39 6.46
C ILE A 135 8.70 -3.33 7.20
N THR A 136 9.96 -3.37 6.77
CA THR A 136 10.96 -4.29 7.33
C THR A 136 11.62 -3.72 8.58
N ARG A 137 12.02 -4.59 9.51
CA ARG A 137 12.65 -4.18 10.79
C ARG A 137 13.81 -3.20 10.63
N PRO A 138 14.76 -3.37 9.68
CA PRO A 138 15.86 -2.43 9.48
C PRO A 138 15.43 -1.03 9.00
N LEU A 139 14.24 -0.92 8.40
CA LEU A 139 13.66 0.35 7.96
C LEU A 139 12.77 1.01 9.01
N LYS A 140 12.75 0.47 10.25
CA LYS A 140 12.13 1.13 11.39
C LYS A 140 13.01 2.29 11.82
N ILE A 141 12.45 3.49 11.77
CA ILE A 141 13.17 4.71 12.09
C ILE A 141 12.82 5.10 13.53
N PRO A 142 13.79 5.47 14.39
CA PRO A 142 13.46 5.99 15.72
C PRO A 142 12.65 7.30 15.63
N ALA A 143 11.77 7.51 16.59
CA ALA A 143 10.98 8.74 16.68
C ALA A 143 11.92 9.97 16.68
N GLY A 144 11.63 10.96 15.84
CA GLY A 144 12.41 12.20 15.70
C GLY A 144 13.52 12.19 14.65
N LEU A 145 13.88 11.04 14.07
CA LEU A 145 14.83 10.97 12.96
C LEU A 145 14.06 10.97 11.63
N GLN A 146 13.70 12.13 11.09
CA GLN A 146 13.20 12.17 9.71
C GLN A 146 14.36 11.88 8.75
N ARG A 147 14.11 11.17 7.64
CA ARG A 147 15.11 11.04 6.57
C ARG A 147 15.50 12.48 6.17
N ARG A 148 16.79 12.81 6.24
CA ARG A 148 17.27 14.08 5.70
C ARG A 148 16.95 14.10 4.22
N CYS A 149 16.02 14.95 3.81
CA CYS A 149 15.79 15.25 2.40
C CYS A 149 15.57 16.76 2.25
N SER A 150 16.68 17.49 2.12
CA SER A 150 16.78 18.70 1.28
C SER A 150 18.27 19.00 1.06
N LEU A 151 18.85 18.36 0.04
CA LEU A 151 20.01 18.87 -0.67
C LEU A 151 19.67 18.78 -2.16
N MET A 152 18.82 19.70 -2.59
CA MET A 152 18.85 20.32 -3.92
C MET A 152 18.65 21.81 -3.71
#